data_AF-A0A4Q7ZC18-F1
#
_entry.id   AF-A0A4Q7ZC18-F1
#
_cell.length_a   1.000
_cell.length_b   1.000
_cell.length_c   1.000
_cell.angle_alpha   90.00
_cell.angle_beta   90.00
_cell.angle_gamma   90.00
#
_symmetry.space_group_name_H-M   'P 1'
#
loop_
_entity.id
_entity.type
_entity.pdbx_description
1 polymer ?
#
loop_
_entity_poly.entity_id
_entity_poly.type
_entity_poly.pdbx_seq_one_letter_code
_entity_poly.pdbx_strand_id
1 'polypeptide(L)'
;MKSNFGSWWLRVLKGGVKLSPVEQQLLQTFIDHMPTDFQQPLAAQINALNLAQRVAEWRGINFYCLIKGRPSRVGVAPLPCKAGEIKLLSLKVAIDGISPPINVAFWAVNGYFFGFGTDQSLKPVKAATDITLLKVTQSWRSNIQVTDSHANH
;
A
#
# COMPACT_ATOMS: atom_id res chain seq x y z
N MET A 1 7.64 9.51 6.11
CA MET A 1 6.33 9.01 5.65
C MET A 1 5.26 9.22 6.74
N LYS A 2 3.99 9.43 6.38
CA LYS A 2 2.87 9.57 7.33
C LYS A 2 2.60 8.24 8.04
N SER A 3 2.63 8.23 9.37
CA SER A 3 2.42 7.03 10.19
C SER A 3 1.04 6.98 10.89
N ASN A 4 0.35 8.12 10.95
CA ASN A 4 -0.96 8.26 11.59
C ASN A 4 -2.06 8.44 10.55
N PHE A 5 -3.00 7.50 10.52
CA PHE A 5 -4.19 7.57 9.69
C PHE A 5 -5.42 7.73 10.59
N GLY A 6 -6.14 8.83 10.39
CA GLY A 6 -7.44 9.11 11.02
C GLY A 6 -7.36 9.96 12.28
N SER A 7 -8.43 10.74 12.49
CA SER A 7 -8.68 11.40 13.77
C SER A 7 -8.98 10.36 14.86
N TRP A 8 -8.86 10.74 16.13
CA TRP A 8 -9.18 9.83 17.25
C TRP A 8 -10.60 9.23 17.13
N TRP A 9 -11.58 10.05 16.73
CA TRP A 9 -12.96 9.62 16.48
C TRP A 9 -13.10 8.60 15.35
N LEU A 10 -12.41 8.81 14.22
CA LEU A 10 -12.42 7.85 13.11
C LEU A 10 -11.79 6.51 13.51
N ARG A 11 -10.77 6.53 14.36
CA ARG A 11 -10.13 5.31 14.86
C ARG A 11 -11.07 4.48 15.73
N VAL A 12 -11.81 5.13 16.63
CA VAL A 12 -12.78 4.45 17.50
C VAL A 12 -14.00 3.95 16.73
N LEU A 13 -14.58 4.75 15.84
CA LEU A 13 -15.86 4.43 15.19
C LEU A 13 -15.73 3.54 13.93
N LYS A 14 -14.58 3.57 13.25
CA LYS A 14 -14.36 2.85 11.98
C LYS A 14 -13.21 1.85 12.06
N GLY A 15 -12.71 1.53 13.26
CA GLY A 15 -11.62 0.57 13.43
C GLY A 15 -10.29 1.03 12.82
N GLY A 16 -10.04 2.34 12.83
CA GLY A 16 -8.81 2.91 12.30
C GLY A 16 -7.58 2.56 13.16
N VAL A 17 -6.47 2.21 12.52
CA VAL A 17 -5.23 1.80 13.18
C VAL A 17 -4.07 2.76 12.89
N LYS A 18 -3.09 2.78 13.79
CA LYS A 18 -1.75 3.29 13.48
C LYS A 18 -0.92 2.18 12.85
N LEU A 19 -0.06 2.55 11.90
CA LEU A 19 0.92 1.63 11.36
C LEU A 19 1.96 1.31 12.43
N SER A 20 2.25 0.03 12.62
CA SER A 20 3.38 -0.44 13.41
C SER A 20 4.70 -0.14 12.67
N PRO A 21 5.85 -0.12 13.37
CA PRO A 21 7.15 0.07 12.73
C PRO A 21 7.39 -0.83 11.51
N VAL A 22 7.09 -2.13 11.61
CA VAL A 22 7.28 -3.07 10.47
C VAL A 22 6.37 -2.73 9.29
N GLU A 23 5.12 -2.33 9.56
CA GLU A 23 4.17 -1.92 8.50
C GLU A 23 4.64 -0.64 7.79
N GLN A 24 5.26 0.29 8.53
CA GLN A 24 5.86 1.50 7.96
C GLN A 24 7.07 1.16 7.08
N GLN A 25 7.94 0.26 7.52
CA GLN A 25 9.11 -0.16 6.75
C GLN A 25 8.72 -0.89 5.46
N LEU A 26 7.71 -1.76 5.53
CA LEU A 26 7.17 -2.44 4.34
C LEU A 26 6.61 -1.44 3.33
N LEU A 27 5.83 -0.46 3.80
CA LEU A 27 5.25 0.55 2.92
C LEU A 27 6.33 1.48 2.33
N GLN A 28 7.33 1.88 3.11
CA GLN A 28 8.45 2.68 2.62
C GLN A 28 9.26 1.90 1.56
N THR A 29 9.63 0.66 1.86
CA THR A 29 10.34 -0.23 0.92
C THR A 29 9.57 -0.41 -0.38
N PHE A 30 8.24 -0.52 -0.31
CA PHE A 30 7.40 -0.58 -1.49
C PHE A 30 7.50 0.71 -2.34
N ILE A 31 7.37 1.88 -1.73
CA ILE A 31 7.47 3.18 -2.44
C ILE A 31 8.83 3.29 -3.14
N ASP A 32 9.91 2.96 -2.43
CA ASP A 32 11.29 3.09 -2.95
C ASP A 32 11.58 2.17 -4.15
N HIS A 33 10.83 1.06 -4.27
CA HIS A 33 10.99 0.10 -5.36
C HIS A 33 9.95 0.26 -6.49
N MET A 34 9.06 1.24 -6.38
CA MET A 34 8.15 1.59 -7.47
C MET A 34 8.89 2.45 -8.52
N PRO A 35 8.58 2.26 -9.82
CA PRO A 35 9.15 3.07 -10.89
C PRO A 35 8.77 4.55 -10.74
N THR A 36 9.62 5.45 -11.25
CA THR A 36 9.49 6.90 -11.11
C THR A 36 8.11 7.44 -11.51
N ASP A 37 7.53 6.94 -12.60
CA ASP A 37 6.21 7.36 -13.09
C ASP A 37 5.07 7.05 -12.10
N PHE A 38 5.26 6.09 -11.21
CA PHE A 38 4.31 5.77 -10.15
C PHE A 38 4.58 6.57 -8.87
N GLN A 39 5.82 6.97 -8.59
CA GLN A 39 6.22 7.53 -7.30
C GLN A 39 5.45 8.80 -6.95
N GLN A 40 5.32 9.75 -7.88
CA GLN A 40 4.61 11.01 -7.61
C GLN A 40 3.10 10.79 -7.37
N PRO A 41 2.34 10.11 -8.25
CA PRO A 41 0.93 9.82 -7.98
C PRO A 41 0.74 8.98 -6.71
N LEU A 42 1.61 7.99 -6.46
CA LEU A 42 1.56 7.16 -5.26
C LEU A 42 1.77 7.98 -3.98
N ALA A 43 2.77 8.85 -3.95
CA ALA A 43 3.03 9.72 -2.81
C ALA A 43 1.84 10.66 -2.55
N ALA A 44 1.26 11.25 -3.60
CA ALA A 44 0.07 12.08 -3.48
C ALA A 44 -1.13 11.30 -2.92
N GLN A 45 -1.36 10.08 -3.41
CA GLN A 45 -2.40 9.20 -2.89
C GLN A 45 -2.16 8.86 -1.41
N ILE A 46 -0.97 8.40 -1.04
CA ILE A 46 -0.63 8.03 0.35
C ILE A 46 -0.82 9.21 1.31
N ASN A 47 -0.45 10.42 0.89
CA ASN A 47 -0.66 11.63 1.69
C ASN A 47 -2.15 11.95 1.92
N ALA A 48 -2.99 11.69 0.92
CA ALA A 48 -4.44 11.88 1.00
C ALA A 48 -5.14 10.81 1.86
N LEU A 49 -4.57 9.61 1.98
CA LEU A 49 -5.14 8.54 2.82
C LEU A 49 -5.27 9.01 4.28
N ASN A 50 -6.43 8.77 4.87
CA ASN A 50 -6.76 9.23 6.22
C ASN A 50 -7.42 8.16 7.09
N LEU A 51 -7.50 6.92 6.61
CA LEU A 51 -7.89 5.77 7.40
C LEU A 51 -7.04 4.57 6.97
N ALA A 52 -6.49 3.85 7.93
CA ALA A 52 -5.88 2.54 7.74
C ALA A 52 -6.67 1.54 8.59
N GLN A 53 -6.97 0.38 8.04
CA GLN A 53 -7.66 -0.71 8.73
C GLN A 53 -6.81 -1.97 8.60
N ARG A 54 -6.51 -2.59 9.74
CA ARG A 54 -5.74 -3.83 9.75
C ARG A 54 -6.63 -5.01 9.38
N VAL A 55 -6.15 -5.86 8.49
CA VAL A 55 -6.81 -7.12 8.14
C VAL A 55 -6.72 -8.09 9.32
N ALA A 56 -7.65 -9.06 9.39
CA ALA A 56 -7.67 -10.08 10.43
C ALA A 56 -6.28 -10.71 10.65
N GLU A 57 -5.98 -11.03 11.91
CA GLU A 57 -4.71 -11.65 12.33
C GLU A 57 -3.43 -10.87 11.96
N TRP A 58 -3.51 -9.56 11.71
CA TRP A 58 -2.33 -8.76 11.31
C TRP A 58 -1.69 -9.25 10.00
N ARG A 59 -2.49 -9.75 9.07
CA ARG A 59 -2.04 -10.24 7.75
C ARG A 59 -2.07 -9.18 6.65
N GLY A 60 -2.15 -7.91 7.00
CA GLY A 60 -2.21 -6.83 6.02
C GLY A 60 -2.90 -5.57 6.52
N ILE A 61 -2.91 -4.56 5.66
CA ILE A 61 -3.54 -3.26 5.89
C ILE A 61 -4.21 -2.78 4.62
N ASN A 62 -5.44 -2.31 4.78
CA ASN A 62 -6.19 -1.58 3.77
C ASN A 62 -6.19 -0.09 4.14
N PHE A 63 -6.04 0.76 3.15
CA PHE A 63 -6.06 2.21 3.29
C PHE A 63 -7.23 2.82 2.55
N TYR A 64 -7.76 3.90 3.13
CA TYR A 64 -8.88 4.64 2.58
C TYR A 64 -8.64 6.14 2.73
N CYS A 65 -9.14 6.90 1.76
CA CYS A 65 -9.37 8.33 1.91
C CYS A 65 -10.88 8.52 2.13
N LEU A 66 -11.26 9.02 3.29
CA LEU A 66 -12.65 9.33 3.63
C LEU A 66 -12.89 10.83 3.57
N ILE A 67 -13.89 11.27 2.80
CA ILE A 67 -14.42 12.64 2.84
C ILE A 67 -15.86 12.56 3.33
N LYS A 68 -16.18 13.29 4.40
CA LYS A 68 -17.51 13.25 5.05
C LYS A 68 -17.96 11.80 5.38
N GLY A 69 -17.00 10.96 5.80
CA GLY A 69 -17.25 9.56 6.17
C GLY A 69 -17.44 8.57 5.01
N ARG A 70 -17.27 9.01 3.76
CA ARG A 70 -17.40 8.15 2.56
C ARG A 70 -16.06 8.02 1.83
N PRO A 71 -15.72 6.85 1.24
CA PRO A 71 -14.56 6.71 0.39
C PRO A 71 -14.56 7.74 -0.74
N SER A 72 -13.44 8.42 -0.93
CA SER A 72 -13.28 9.44 -1.97
C SER A 72 -11.92 9.33 -2.62
N ARG A 73 -11.88 9.71 -3.90
CA ARG A 73 -10.68 9.78 -4.74
C ARG A 73 -10.44 11.20 -5.27
N VAL A 74 -11.22 12.16 -4.76
CA VAL A 74 -11.17 13.56 -5.22
C VAL A 74 -9.79 14.15 -4.90
N GLY A 75 -9.19 14.82 -5.89
CA GLY A 75 -7.93 15.55 -5.73
C GLY A 75 -6.66 14.70 -5.80
N VAL A 76 -6.75 13.42 -6.19
CA VAL A 76 -5.57 12.56 -6.41
C VAL A 76 -5.61 11.90 -7.79
N ALA A 77 -4.49 11.97 -8.50
CA ALA A 77 -4.33 11.31 -9.80
C ALA A 77 -4.27 9.78 -9.62
N PRO A 78 -4.86 8.99 -10.54
CA PRO A 78 -4.69 7.54 -10.55
C PRO A 78 -3.24 7.17 -10.87
N LEU A 79 -2.81 6.00 -10.42
CA LEU A 79 -1.58 5.35 -10.83
C LEU A 79 -1.68 4.97 -12.33
N PRO A 80 -0.56 4.97 -13.07
CA PRO A 80 -0.54 4.62 -14.50
C PRO A 80 -0.66 3.10 -14.71
N CYS A 81 -1.78 2.52 -14.26
CA CYS A 81 -2.11 1.11 -14.44
C CYS A 81 -3.56 0.90 -14.91
N LYS A 82 -3.83 -0.29 -15.45
CA LYS A 82 -5.16 -0.71 -15.91
C LYS A 82 -6.19 -0.62 -14.78
N ALA A 83 -7.45 -0.42 -15.15
CA ALA A 83 -8.56 -0.51 -14.21
C ALA A 83 -8.71 -1.94 -13.65
N GLY A 84 -9.46 -2.08 -12.56
CA GLY A 84 -9.62 -3.34 -11.84
C GLY A 84 -8.67 -3.48 -10.64
N GLU A 85 -8.63 -4.68 -10.07
CA GLU A 85 -7.72 -5.03 -8.98
C GLU A 85 -6.38 -5.48 -9.55
N ILE A 86 -5.33 -4.69 -9.29
CA ILE A 86 -4.01 -4.88 -9.85
C ILE A 86 -3.01 -5.07 -8.72
N LYS A 87 -2.27 -6.18 -8.76
CA LYS A 87 -1.07 -6.36 -7.96
C LYS A 87 0.04 -5.48 -8.52
N LEU A 88 0.52 -4.53 -7.74
CA LEU A 88 1.59 -3.61 -8.15
C LEU A 88 2.96 -4.28 -8.00
N LEU A 89 3.20 -4.83 -6.81
CA LEU A 89 4.52 -5.30 -6.42
C LEU A 89 4.39 -6.40 -5.37
N SER A 90 5.33 -7.35 -5.39
CA SER A 90 5.51 -8.32 -4.30
C SER A 90 6.93 -8.27 -3.76
N LEU A 91 7.06 -8.28 -2.43
CA LEU A 91 8.31 -8.35 -1.71
C LEU A 91 8.43 -9.72 -1.02
N LYS A 92 9.62 -10.29 -1.01
CA LYS A 92 9.99 -11.35 -0.07
C LYS A 92 10.96 -10.74 0.94
N VAL A 93 10.61 -10.76 2.22
CA VAL A 93 11.38 -10.09 3.28
C VAL A 93 11.72 -11.05 4.40
N ALA A 94 12.94 -10.98 4.91
CA ALA A 94 13.31 -11.58 6.19
C ALA A 94 13.17 -10.54 7.29
N ILE A 95 12.60 -10.96 8.43
CA ILE A 95 12.41 -10.14 9.61
C ILE A 95 12.83 -10.99 10.79
N ASP A 96 13.64 -10.43 11.70
CA ASP A 96 14.08 -11.17 12.87
C ASP A 96 12.88 -11.64 13.71
N GLY A 97 12.95 -12.86 14.22
CA GLY A 97 11.86 -13.51 14.94
C GLY A 97 10.76 -14.16 14.08
N ILE A 98 10.83 -14.10 12.74
CA ILE A 98 9.94 -14.87 11.85
C ILE A 98 10.74 -15.73 10.86
N SER A 99 10.40 -17.01 10.84
CA SER A 99 10.84 -17.97 9.83
C SER A 99 9.66 -18.86 9.44
N PRO A 100 9.38 -19.07 8.15
CA PRO A 100 10.16 -18.64 6.97
C PRO A 100 10.00 -17.13 6.63
N PRO A 101 10.80 -16.58 5.69
CA PRO A 101 10.61 -15.21 5.19
C PRO A 101 9.18 -14.94 4.71
N ILE A 102 8.71 -13.71 4.90
CA ILE A 102 7.33 -13.29 4.62
C ILE A 102 7.21 -12.84 3.17
N ASN A 103 6.12 -13.25 2.52
CA ASN A 103 5.72 -12.72 1.23
C ASN A 103 4.68 -11.60 1.44
N VAL A 104 4.97 -10.43 0.87
CA VAL A 104 4.14 -9.24 0.98
C VAL A 104 3.69 -8.85 -0.42
N ALA A 105 2.41 -8.60 -0.64
CA ALA A 105 1.89 -8.13 -1.92
C ALA A 105 1.13 -6.80 -1.73
N PHE A 106 1.34 -5.88 -2.66
CA PHE A 106 0.73 -4.54 -2.68
C PHE A 106 -0.23 -4.43 -3.85
N TRP A 107 -1.40 -3.82 -3.61
CA TRP A 107 -2.47 -3.74 -4.59
C TRP A 107 -2.97 -2.32 -4.82
N ALA A 108 -3.44 -2.10 -6.04
CA ALA A 108 -4.28 -0.98 -6.41
C ALA A 108 -5.64 -1.46 -6.90
N VAL A 109 -6.68 -0.65 -6.68
CA VAL A 109 -8.03 -0.88 -7.19
C VAL A 109 -8.44 0.31 -8.03
N ASN A 110 -8.68 0.09 -9.32
CA ASN A 110 -9.06 1.10 -10.30
C ASN A 110 -8.06 2.27 -10.36
N GLY A 111 -6.76 1.98 -10.33
CA GLY A 111 -5.70 3.00 -10.35
C GLY A 111 -5.40 3.66 -9.00
N TYR A 112 -5.98 3.21 -7.89
CA TYR A 112 -5.72 3.80 -6.57
C TYR A 112 -5.09 2.79 -5.64
N PHE A 113 -4.00 3.15 -4.98
CA PHE A 113 -3.36 2.33 -3.96
C PHE A 113 -4.37 1.96 -2.87
N PHE A 114 -4.52 0.66 -2.65
CA PHE A 114 -5.49 0.11 -1.73
C PHE A 114 -4.84 -0.38 -0.45
N GLY A 115 -3.71 -1.08 -0.55
CA GLY A 115 -3.06 -1.64 0.61
C GLY A 115 -2.12 -2.79 0.30
N PHE A 116 -1.80 -3.54 1.34
CA PHE A 116 -0.93 -4.70 1.25
C PHE A 116 -1.38 -5.82 2.17
N GLY A 117 -0.87 -7.01 1.88
CA GLY A 117 -1.22 -8.24 2.57
C GLY A 117 -0.01 -9.15 2.62
N THR A 118 0.00 -10.00 3.65
CA THR A 118 1.09 -10.90 3.97
C THR A 118 0.57 -12.33 4.09
N ASP A 119 1.39 -13.28 3.67
CA ASP A 119 1.10 -14.71 3.83
C ASP A 119 1.15 -15.17 5.30
N GLN A 120 1.89 -14.43 6.14
CA GLN A 120 2.05 -14.68 7.57
C GLN A 120 1.60 -13.48 8.42
N SER A 121 1.32 -13.72 9.71
CA SER A 121 0.95 -12.64 10.65
C SER A 121 2.14 -11.76 10.99
N LEU A 122 1.97 -10.44 10.92
CA LEU A 122 2.97 -9.47 11.38
C LEU A 122 2.92 -9.20 12.90
N LYS A 123 1.93 -9.76 13.62
CA LYS A 123 1.73 -9.50 15.05
C LYS A 123 2.96 -9.80 15.91
N PRO A 124 3.70 -10.92 15.71
CA PRO A 124 4.88 -11.24 16.52
C PRO A 124 6.02 -10.23 16.35
N VAL A 125 6.16 -9.66 15.16
CA VAL A 125 7.23 -8.70 14.79
C VAL A 125 6.72 -7.28 14.66
N LYS A 126 5.59 -6.94 15.28
CA LYS A 126 4.97 -5.62 15.13
C LYS A 126 5.92 -4.46 15.47
N ALA A 127 6.88 -4.68 16.36
CA ALA A 127 7.84 -3.67 16.80
C ALA A 127 9.14 -3.66 15.98
N ALA A 128 9.33 -4.60 15.04
CA ALA A 128 10.54 -4.66 14.23
C ALA A 128 10.70 -3.40 13.37
N THR A 129 11.89 -2.82 13.41
CA THR A 129 12.28 -1.62 12.66
C THR A 129 13.11 -1.92 11.43
N ASP A 130 13.62 -3.15 11.35
CA ASP A 130 14.56 -3.58 10.32
C ASP A 130 13.98 -4.77 9.58
N ILE A 131 14.00 -4.66 8.25
CA ILE A 131 13.61 -5.75 7.35
C ILE A 131 14.72 -5.93 6.33
N THR A 132 15.03 -7.19 6.03
CA THR A 132 15.97 -7.51 4.95
C THR A 132 15.18 -7.88 3.71
N LEU A 133 15.33 -7.09 2.66
CA LEU A 133 14.69 -7.36 1.38
C LEU A 133 15.43 -8.47 0.64
N LEU A 134 14.77 -9.61 0.42
CA LEU A 134 15.35 -10.76 -0.27
C LEU A 134 15.01 -10.79 -1.76
N LYS A 135 13.80 -10.35 -2.13
CA LYS A 135 13.33 -10.38 -3.52
C LYS A 135 12.27 -9.31 -3.77
N VAL A 136 12.33 -8.71 -4.94
CA VAL A 136 11.29 -7.82 -5.49
C VAL A 136 10.72 -8.45 -6.75
N THR A 137 9.40 -8.53 -6.87
CA THR A 137 8.71 -8.97 -8.08
C THR A 137 7.78 -7.86 -8.56
N GLN A 138 8.12 -7.28 -9.71
CA GLN A 138 7.40 -6.15 -10.30
C GLN A 138 6.22 -6.67 -11.14
N SER A 139 5.00 -6.55 -10.60
CA SER A 139 3.77 -7.02 -11.27
C SER A 139 3.07 -5.92 -12.07
N TRP A 140 3.40 -4.66 -11.80
CA TRP A 140 2.86 -3.48 -12.48
C TRP A 140 3.16 -3.46 -13.99
N ARG A 141 4.27 -4.06 -14.45
CA ARG A 141 4.72 -4.02 -15.85
C ARG A 141 3.68 -4.57 -16.83
N SER A 142 2.99 -5.65 -16.46
CA SER A 142 1.94 -6.26 -17.29
C SER A 142 0.63 -5.44 -17.32
N ASN A 143 0.57 -4.40 -16.50
CA ASN A 143 -0.64 -3.64 -16.20
C ASN A 143 -0.49 -2.15 -16.51
N ILE A 144 0.56 -1.72 -17.19
CA ILE A 144 0.70 -0.33 -17.63
C ILE A 144 -0.41 -0.02 -18.65
N GLN A 145 -1.02 1.18 -18.54
CA GLN A 145 -1.85 1.70 -19.61
C GLN A 145 -0.92 2.16 -20.73
N VAL A 146 -0.98 1.51 -21.89
CA VAL A 146 -0.39 2.07 -23.09
C VAL A 146 -1.26 3.26 -23.45
N THR A 147 -0.73 4.47 -23.29
CA THR A 147 -1.39 5.66 -23.82
C THR A 147 -1.27 5.57 -25.33
N ASP A 148 -2.26 4.93 -25.96
CA ASP A 148 -2.36 4.95 -27.42
C ASP A 148 -2.52 6.41 -27.83
N SER A 149 -1.42 6.97 -28.29
CA SER A 149 -1.33 8.32 -28.81
C SER A 149 -1.95 8.30 -30.21
N HIS A 150 -3.23 7.96 -30.31
CA HIS A 150 -3.99 8.20 -31.52
C HIS A 150 -4.30 9.69 -31.57
N ALA A 151 -3.33 10.41 -32.13
CA ALA A 151 -3.51 11.70 -32.73
C ALA A 151 -4.68 11.61 -33.73
N ASN A 152 -5.85 12.12 -33.33
CA ASN A 152 -6.85 12.53 -34.28
C ASN A 152 -6.35 13.83 -34.91
N HIS A 153 -5.80 13.69 -36.12
CA HIS A 153 -5.63 14.77 -37.10
C HIS A 153 -6.99 15.17 -37.69
#